data_AF-A0A2H0BLD5-F1
#
_entry.id   AF-A0A2H0BLD5-F1
#
_cell.length_a   1.000
_cell.length_b   1.000
_cell.length_c   1.000
_cell.angle_alpha   90.00
_cell.angle_beta   90.00
_cell.angle_gamma   90.00
#
_symmetry.space_group_name_H-M   'P 1'
#
loop_
_entity.id
_entity.type
_entity.pdbx_description
1 polymer ?
#
loop_
_entity_poly.entity_id
_entity_poly.type
_entity_poly.pdbx_seq_one_letter_code
_entity_poly.pdbx_strand_id
1 'polypeptide(L)'
;GYGWARGGFKDGYIQILPGEESDSFHESFYVSGGSGVFRRSFWMSLGGMDEKLFSPFYWEDIDICYRAAKRGYQILWDPESLVIHKHESTISKLSKKYVARVRERNQLLFIWKNITSASLTRRHLTGVLERLVRHPGYLRIVIMALGRLGIARKARQKEIKESRVSDEAIFSGFN
;
A
#
# COMPACT_ATOMS: atom_id res chain seq x y z
N GLY A 1 -13.23 9.15 -6.28
CA GLY A 1 -12.04 9.20 -7.16
C GLY A 1 -12.45 8.51 -8.42
N TYR A 2 -12.39 9.21 -9.55
CA TYR A 2 -12.82 8.69 -10.84
C TYR A 2 -11.60 8.01 -11.47
N GLY A 3 -11.50 6.69 -11.35
CA GLY A 3 -10.46 5.93 -12.04
C GLY A 3 -9.79 4.83 -11.23
N TRP A 4 -9.23 3.89 -11.98
CA TRP A 4 -8.34 2.83 -11.52
C TRP A 4 -6.98 3.41 -11.11
N ALA A 5 -6.15 2.61 -10.45
CA ALA A 5 -4.83 3.03 -9.97
C ALA A 5 -3.72 2.19 -10.58
N ARG A 6 -2.61 2.84 -10.94
CA ARG A 6 -1.35 2.20 -11.32
C ARG A 6 -0.41 2.17 -10.15
N GLY A 7 0.23 1.03 -9.91
CA GLY A 7 1.27 0.87 -8.90
C GLY A 7 2.64 0.71 -9.53
N GLY A 8 3.61 1.51 -9.10
CA GLY A 8 4.99 1.41 -9.55
C GLY A 8 5.98 1.44 -8.39
N PHE A 9 7.24 1.09 -8.66
CA PHE A 9 8.32 1.14 -7.67
C PHE A 9 9.47 2.03 -8.16
N LYS A 10 9.57 3.25 -7.60
CA LYS A 10 10.51 4.29 -8.03
C LYS A 10 11.19 4.94 -6.83
N ASP A 11 12.48 5.23 -6.96
CA ASP A 11 13.31 5.88 -5.94
C ASP A 11 13.31 5.16 -4.57
N GLY A 12 13.07 3.85 -4.58
CA GLY A 12 12.97 3.03 -3.37
C GLY A 12 11.59 3.02 -2.73
N TYR A 13 10.56 3.63 -3.32
CA TYR A 13 9.22 3.69 -2.76
C TYR A 13 8.16 3.23 -3.76
N ILE A 14 7.01 2.84 -3.23
CA ILE A 14 5.82 2.59 -4.05
C ILE A 14 5.20 3.92 -4.44
N GLN A 15 4.94 4.07 -5.73
CA GLN A 15 4.21 5.19 -6.31
C GLN A 15 2.84 4.68 -6.72
N ILE A 16 1.81 5.42 -6.34
CA ILE A 16 0.43 5.16 -6.77
C ILE A 16 0.04 6.35 -7.63
N LEU A 17 -0.25 6.06 -8.89
CA LEU A 17 -0.63 7.05 -9.88
C LEU A 17 -2.07 6.77 -10.32
N PRO A 18 -2.86 7.80 -10.63
CA PRO A 18 -4.13 7.58 -11.29
C PRO A 18 -3.92 6.91 -12.65
N GLY A 19 -4.80 5.97 -12.96
CA GLY A 19 -5.04 5.51 -14.32
C GLY A 19 -5.73 6.62 -15.13
N GLU A 20 -5.75 6.44 -16.45
CA GLU A 20 -6.51 7.32 -17.33
C GLU A 20 -8.02 7.04 -17.16
N GLU A 21 -8.84 8.08 -17.24
CA GLU A 21 -10.30 7.93 -17.23
C GLU A 21 -10.72 7.05 -18.41
N SER A 22 -11.63 6.12 -18.15
CA SER A 22 -12.01 5.11 -19.13
C SER A 22 -13.39 4.56 -18.84
N ASP A 23 -14.13 4.23 -19.90
CA ASP A 23 -15.43 3.58 -19.83
C ASP A 23 -15.34 2.04 -19.91
N SER A 24 -14.12 1.49 -19.86
CA SER A 24 -13.89 0.04 -19.84
C SER A 24 -13.41 -0.44 -18.47
N PHE A 25 -13.60 -1.73 -18.19
CA PHE A 25 -12.98 -2.40 -17.04
C PHE A 25 -11.46 -2.30 -17.10
N HIS A 26 -10.83 -2.03 -15.95
CA HIS A 26 -9.38 -2.00 -15.80
C HIS A 26 -8.91 -2.83 -14.60
N GLU A 27 -7.74 -3.42 -14.72
CA GLU A 27 -7.01 -3.89 -13.56
C GLU A 27 -6.51 -2.67 -12.78
N SER A 28 -6.68 -2.67 -11.46
CA SER A 28 -6.28 -1.59 -10.57
C SER A 28 -5.29 -2.11 -9.54
N PHE A 29 -4.35 -1.28 -9.13
CA PHE A 29 -3.38 -1.67 -8.10
C PHE A 29 -4.02 -1.85 -6.72
N TYR A 30 -5.07 -1.08 -6.45
CA TYR A 30 -5.84 -1.17 -5.21
C TYR A 30 -7.28 -0.66 -5.41
N VAL A 31 -8.13 -0.92 -4.42
CA VAL A 31 -9.44 -0.27 -4.27
C VAL A 31 -9.44 0.53 -2.97
N SER A 32 -10.15 1.66 -2.97
CA SER A 32 -10.35 2.45 -1.76
C SER A 32 -11.13 1.66 -0.71
N GLY A 33 -10.72 1.72 0.55
CA GLY A 33 -11.45 1.08 1.65
C GLY A 33 -12.91 1.52 1.79
N GLY A 34 -13.26 2.74 1.32
CA GLY A 34 -14.62 3.27 1.37
C GLY A 34 -15.53 2.85 0.20
N SER A 35 -15.01 2.16 -0.81
CA SER A 35 -15.77 1.77 -2.01
C SER A 35 -15.35 0.43 -2.59
N GLY A 36 -14.54 -0.36 -1.87
CA GLY A 36 -14.06 -1.67 -2.30
C GLY A 36 -14.99 -2.79 -1.86
N VAL A 37 -15.18 -3.79 -2.73
CA VAL A 37 -15.90 -5.02 -2.42
C VAL A 37 -14.94 -6.19 -2.49
N PHE A 38 -14.97 -7.04 -1.47
CA PHE A 38 -14.09 -8.20 -1.36
C PHE A 38 -14.92 -9.48 -1.22
N ARG A 39 -14.51 -10.56 -1.91
CA ARG A 39 -15.08 -11.89 -1.66
C ARG A 39 -14.84 -12.28 -0.21
N ARG A 40 -15.87 -12.75 0.50
CA ARG A 40 -15.79 -13.09 1.93
C ARG A 40 -14.69 -14.13 2.21
N SER A 41 -14.62 -15.20 1.41
CA SER A 41 -13.60 -16.24 1.57
C SER A 41 -12.18 -15.68 1.48
N PHE A 42 -11.96 -14.79 0.51
CA PHE A 42 -10.70 -14.07 0.33
C PHE A 42 -10.37 -13.19 1.55
N TRP A 43 -11.31 -12.35 1.99
CA TRP A 43 -11.14 -11.47 3.15
C TRP A 43 -10.72 -12.25 4.39
N MET A 44 -11.41 -13.36 4.66
CA MET A 44 -11.11 -14.23 5.80
C MET A 44 -9.75 -14.90 5.65
N SER A 45 -9.38 -15.38 4.45
CA SER A 45 -8.08 -16.01 4.21
C SER A 45 -6.91 -15.05 4.43
N LEU A 46 -7.09 -13.78 4.08
CA LEU A 46 -6.09 -12.74 4.28
C LEU A 46 -6.03 -12.22 5.72
N GLY A 47 -7.04 -12.49 6.53
CA GLY A 47 -7.17 -11.92 7.88
C GLY A 47 -7.58 -10.45 7.86
N GLY A 48 -8.30 -10.00 6.82
CA GLY A 48 -8.76 -8.62 6.67
C GLY A 48 -7.64 -7.60 6.55
N MET A 49 -7.92 -6.36 6.96
CA MET A 49 -6.97 -5.25 7.00
C MET A 49 -6.05 -5.32 8.22
N ASP A 50 -4.78 -4.94 8.05
CA ASP A 50 -3.78 -4.98 9.13
C ASP A 50 -3.80 -3.69 9.97
N GLU A 51 -4.88 -3.53 10.73
CA GLU A 51 -5.09 -2.35 11.58
C GLU A 51 -3.99 -2.18 12.63
N LYS A 52 -3.40 -3.29 13.11
CA LYS A 52 -2.32 -3.24 14.10
C LYS A 52 -1.06 -2.60 13.51
N LEU A 53 -0.70 -2.96 12.28
CA LEU A 53 0.47 -2.39 11.63
C LEU A 53 0.23 -0.96 11.16
N PHE A 54 -0.93 -0.68 10.54
CA PHE A 54 -1.21 0.60 9.88
C PHE A 54 -1.97 1.62 10.72
N SER A 55 -2.36 1.28 11.95
CA SER A 55 -3.07 2.20 12.85
C SER A 55 -2.39 3.58 12.94
N PRO A 56 -3.15 4.69 12.90
CA PRO A 56 -4.61 4.73 12.96
C PRO A 56 -5.36 4.70 11.61
N PHE A 57 -4.69 4.86 10.47
CA PHE A 57 -5.32 4.96 9.15
C PHE A 57 -4.26 4.97 8.01
N TYR A 58 -4.72 4.87 6.76
CA TYR A 58 -3.97 4.83 5.51
C TYR A 58 -3.05 3.60 5.34
N TRP A 59 -3.00 3.12 4.09
CA TRP A 59 -2.25 1.95 3.60
C TRP A 59 -2.87 0.59 3.90
N GLU A 60 -3.87 0.48 4.77
CA GLU A 60 -4.58 -0.77 5.02
C GLU A 60 -5.29 -1.35 3.79
N ASP A 61 -5.83 -0.48 2.95
CA ASP A 61 -6.53 -0.81 1.71
C ASP A 61 -5.55 -1.25 0.61
N ILE A 62 -4.44 -0.53 0.46
CA ILE A 62 -3.34 -0.90 -0.45
C ILE A 62 -2.71 -2.22 0.02
N ASP A 63 -2.52 -2.43 1.33
CA ASP A 63 -1.95 -3.66 1.90
C ASP A 63 -2.78 -4.90 1.59
N ILE A 64 -4.09 -4.86 1.82
CA ILE A 64 -4.93 -6.02 1.53
C ILE A 64 -4.99 -6.32 0.03
N CYS A 65 -5.03 -5.29 -0.83
CA CYS A 65 -5.01 -5.45 -2.28
C CYS A 65 -3.68 -6.02 -2.77
N TYR A 66 -2.55 -5.52 -2.26
CA TYR A 66 -1.24 -6.03 -2.64
C TYR A 66 -1.06 -7.49 -2.20
N ARG A 67 -1.49 -7.84 -0.98
CA ARG A 67 -1.48 -9.23 -0.53
C ARG A 67 -2.39 -10.13 -1.38
N ALA A 68 -3.49 -9.60 -1.91
CA ALA A 68 -4.34 -10.26 -2.90
C ALA A 68 -3.56 -10.59 -4.17
N ALA A 69 -2.93 -9.58 -4.76
CA ALA A 69 -2.13 -9.70 -5.97
C ALA A 69 -1.00 -10.71 -5.76
N LYS A 70 -0.32 -10.68 -4.60
CA LYS A 70 0.71 -11.66 -4.21
C LYS A 70 0.20 -13.10 -4.16
N ARG A 71 -1.10 -13.32 -4.01
CA ARG A 71 -1.76 -14.65 -4.01
C ARG A 71 -2.43 -14.98 -5.35
N GLY A 72 -2.25 -14.14 -6.37
CA GLY A 72 -2.75 -14.35 -7.73
C GLY A 72 -4.18 -13.84 -7.97
N TYR A 73 -4.72 -13.02 -7.06
CA TYR A 73 -6.01 -12.37 -7.29
C TYR A 73 -5.82 -11.08 -8.09
N GLN A 74 -6.76 -10.83 -8.99
CA GLN A 74 -6.87 -9.56 -9.69
C GLN A 74 -7.70 -8.59 -8.88
N ILE A 75 -7.35 -7.31 -8.98
CA ILE A 75 -8.08 -6.20 -8.39
C ILE A 75 -8.64 -5.41 -9.55
N LEU A 76 -9.96 -5.29 -9.61
CA LEU A 76 -10.65 -4.74 -10.76
C LEU A 76 -11.31 -3.41 -10.40
N TRP A 77 -11.27 -2.50 -11.35
CA TRP A 77 -12.03 -1.27 -11.35
C TRP A 77 -13.11 -1.35 -12.44
N ASP A 78 -14.31 -0.95 -12.07
CA ASP A 78 -15.49 -0.96 -12.91
C ASP A 78 -16.03 0.48 -13.02
N PRO A 79 -16.08 1.06 -14.23
CA PRO A 79 -16.60 2.41 -14.45
C PRO A 79 -18.10 2.55 -14.11
N GLU A 80 -18.88 1.47 -14.19
CA GLU A 80 -20.33 1.51 -13.90
C GLU A 80 -20.63 1.48 -12.39
N SER A 81 -19.64 1.07 -11.58
CA SER A 81 -19.77 0.96 -10.13
C SER A 81 -19.55 2.31 -9.42
N LEU A 82 -20.62 3.11 -9.33
CA LEU A 82 -20.58 4.47 -8.77
C LEU A 82 -20.87 4.49 -7.25
N VAL A 83 -19.91 5.04 -6.49
CA VAL A 83 -20.06 5.27 -5.03
C VAL A 83 -19.83 6.75 -4.69
N ILE A 84 -20.84 7.38 -4.10
CA ILE A 84 -20.74 8.76 -3.61
C ILE A 84 -20.09 8.77 -2.23
N HIS A 85 -18.85 9.23 -2.15
CA HIS A 85 -18.09 9.28 -0.91
C HIS A 85 -17.80 10.72 -0.48
N LYS A 86 -18.25 11.10 0.73
CA LYS A 86 -17.92 12.40 1.33
C LYS A 86 -16.50 12.35 1.88
N HIS A 87 -15.54 12.85 1.11
CA HIS A 87 -14.11 12.73 1.38
C HIS A 87 -13.69 13.30 2.75
N GLU A 88 -12.85 12.55 3.47
CA GLU A 88 -12.06 13.00 4.64
C GLU A 88 -12.80 13.71 5.79
N SER A 89 -14.08 13.45 6.03
CA SER A 89 -14.84 14.11 7.13
C SER A 89 -14.22 13.94 8.52
N THR A 90 -13.60 12.80 8.81
CA THR A 90 -12.93 12.52 10.09
C THR A 90 -11.45 12.93 10.09
N ILE A 91 -10.73 12.62 9.02
CA ILE A 91 -9.29 12.89 8.91
C ILE A 91 -9.02 14.40 8.76
N SER A 92 -9.91 15.16 8.13
CA SER A 92 -9.80 16.62 7.96
C SER A 92 -9.74 17.40 9.29
N LYS A 93 -10.19 16.79 10.39
CA LYS A 93 -10.09 17.36 11.75
C LYS A 93 -8.68 17.25 12.33
N LEU A 94 -7.80 16.42 11.75
CA LEU A 94 -6.43 16.21 12.21
C LEU A 94 -5.46 17.17 11.53
N SER A 95 -4.33 17.45 12.19
CA SER A 95 -3.31 18.29 11.56
C SER A 95 -2.73 17.63 10.31
N LYS A 96 -2.61 18.40 9.21
CA LYS A 96 -2.01 17.94 7.94
C LYS A 96 -0.61 17.33 8.14
N LYS A 97 0.18 17.92 9.05
CA LYS A 97 1.52 17.41 9.42
C LYS A 97 1.48 16.06 10.12
N TYR A 98 0.46 15.78 10.93
CA TYR A 98 0.30 14.46 11.55
C TYR A 98 -0.11 13.42 10.52
N VAL A 99 -1.09 13.75 9.68
CA VAL A 99 -1.57 12.90 8.59
C VAL A 99 -0.43 12.53 7.64
N ALA A 100 0.37 13.50 7.20
CA ALA A 100 1.54 13.25 6.34
C ALA A 100 2.54 12.29 7.01
N ARG A 101 2.87 12.49 8.30
CA ARG A 101 3.78 11.61 9.03
C ARG A 101 3.26 10.17 9.13
N VAL A 102 1.96 10.00 9.38
CA VAL A 102 1.31 8.69 9.43
C VAL A 102 1.39 7.99 8.07
N ARG A 103 1.07 8.71 6.98
CA ARG A 103 1.14 8.20 5.61
C ARG A 103 2.54 7.73 5.24
N GLU A 104 3.57 8.53 5.52
CA GLU A 104 4.95 8.19 5.20
C GLU A 104 5.48 7.02 6.04
N ARG A 105 5.17 7.00 7.35
CA ARG A 105 5.51 5.86 8.21
C ARG A 105 4.86 4.58 7.69
N ASN A 106 3.58 4.63 7.34
CA ASN A 106 2.84 3.46 6.87
C ASN A 106 3.34 2.96 5.52
N GLN A 107 3.82 3.84 4.64
CA GLN A 107 4.52 3.43 3.41
C GLN A 107 5.78 2.61 3.71
N LEU A 108 6.60 3.02 4.69
CA LEU A 108 7.76 2.23 5.13
C LEU A 108 7.33 0.86 5.65
N LEU A 109 6.33 0.83 6.54
CA LEU A 109 5.83 -0.40 7.13
C LEU A 109 5.24 -1.36 6.09
N PHE A 110 4.52 -0.83 5.11
CA PHE A 110 4.03 -1.59 3.97
C PHE A 110 5.20 -2.23 3.22
N ILE A 111 6.22 -1.44 2.87
CA ILE A 111 7.36 -1.95 2.09
C ILE A 111 8.10 -3.03 2.89
N TRP A 112 8.34 -2.80 4.17
CA TRP A 112 9.04 -3.76 5.04
C TRP A 112 8.25 -5.04 5.27
N LYS A 113 6.91 -4.97 5.28
CA LYS A 113 6.04 -6.14 5.35
C LYS A 113 5.99 -6.91 4.04
N ASN A 114 5.74 -6.22 2.93
CA ASN A 114 5.24 -6.84 1.69
C ASN A 114 6.29 -7.01 0.58
N ILE A 115 7.30 -6.14 0.49
CA ILE A 115 8.31 -6.25 -0.59
C ILE A 115 9.33 -7.32 -0.23
N THR A 116 9.23 -8.46 -0.90
CA THR A 116 10.02 -9.68 -0.68
C THR A 116 11.22 -9.80 -1.62
N SER A 117 11.19 -9.10 -2.76
CA SER A 117 12.28 -9.06 -3.74
C SER A 117 13.54 -8.45 -3.14
N ALA A 118 14.66 -9.16 -3.29
CA ALA A 118 15.97 -8.67 -2.88
C ALA A 118 16.40 -7.43 -3.66
N SER A 119 16.04 -7.34 -4.95
CA SER A 119 16.37 -6.18 -5.79
C SER A 119 15.63 -4.93 -5.32
N LEU A 120 14.31 -5.02 -5.15
CA LEU A 120 13.49 -3.90 -4.69
C LEU A 120 13.80 -3.53 -3.25
N THR A 121 14.11 -4.50 -2.39
CA THR A 121 14.55 -4.24 -1.01
C THR A 121 15.85 -3.43 -1.00
N ARG A 122 16.84 -3.77 -1.83
CA ARG A 122 18.09 -2.98 -1.94
C ARG A 122 17.82 -1.55 -2.42
N ARG A 123 17.01 -1.39 -3.47
CA ARG A 123 16.58 -0.06 -3.96
C ARG A 123 15.86 0.74 -2.87
N HIS A 124 15.01 0.09 -2.07
CA HIS A 124 14.36 0.73 -0.92
C HIS A 124 15.36 1.23 0.11
N LEU A 125 16.34 0.41 0.51
CA LEU A 125 17.35 0.80 1.48
C LEU A 125 18.17 1.99 0.99
N THR A 126 18.60 1.98 -0.28
CA THR A 126 19.26 3.14 -0.90
C THR A 126 18.36 4.37 -0.89
N GLY A 127 17.09 4.24 -1.28
CA GLY A 127 16.13 5.35 -1.29
C GLY A 127 15.82 5.92 0.10
N VAL A 128 15.84 5.10 1.16
CA VAL A 128 15.72 5.57 2.55
C VAL A 128 16.97 6.35 2.96
N LEU A 129 18.16 5.85 2.66
CA LEU A 129 19.42 6.54 2.96
C LEU A 129 19.50 7.89 2.23
N GLU A 130 19.21 7.92 0.93
CA GLU A 130 19.18 9.16 0.15
C GLU A 130 18.18 10.17 0.72
N ARG A 131 16.99 9.71 1.10
CA ARG A 131 15.96 10.58 1.66
C ARG A 131 16.33 11.13 3.04
N LEU A 132 17.03 10.35 3.87
CA LEU A 132 17.57 10.82 5.16
C LEU A 132 18.61 11.93 4.96
N VAL A 133 19.48 11.82 3.95
CA VAL A 133 20.48 12.84 3.62
C VAL A 133 19.82 14.11 3.11
N ARG A 134 18.88 14.01 2.16
CA ARG A 134 18.20 15.18 1.56
C ARG A 134 17.21 15.86 2.51
N HIS A 135 16.60 15.10 3.42
CA HIS A 135 15.56 15.58 4.33
C HIS A 135 15.76 15.04 5.75
N PRO A 136 16.56 15.73 6.59
CA PRO A 136 16.87 15.27 7.96
C PRO A 136 15.62 15.01 8.83
N GLY A 137 14.52 15.73 8.59
CA GLY A 137 13.24 15.51 9.27
C GLY A 137 12.63 14.11 9.05
N TYR A 138 13.06 13.40 8.00
CA TYR A 138 12.61 12.04 7.69
C TYR A 138 13.10 11.02 8.73
N LEU A 139 14.16 11.33 9.50
CA LEU A 139 14.62 10.49 10.60
C LEU A 139 13.49 10.18 11.60
N ARG A 140 12.63 11.17 11.86
CA ARG A 140 11.46 10.97 12.74
C ARG A 140 10.50 9.92 12.20
N ILE A 141 10.29 9.88 10.88
CA ILE A 141 9.43 8.89 10.22
C ILE A 141 10.02 7.50 10.35
N VAL A 142 11.34 7.37 10.12
CA VAL A 142 12.06 6.10 10.26
C VAL A 142 11.98 5.58 11.69
N ILE A 143 12.21 6.43 12.70
CA ILE A 143 12.07 6.05 14.12
C ILE A 143 10.63 5.59 14.43
N MET A 144 9.62 6.32 13.94
CA MET A 144 8.22 5.94 14.11
C MET A 144 7.90 4.58 13.47
N ALA A 145 8.49 4.26 12.32
CA ALA A 145 8.33 2.96 11.66
C ALA A 145 9.10 1.85 12.39
N LEU A 146 10.32 2.12 12.87
CA LEU A 146 11.12 1.19 13.66
C LEU A 146 10.41 0.76 14.96
N GLY A 147 9.65 1.66 15.58
CA GLY A 147 8.79 1.33 16.72
C GLY A 147 7.73 0.26 16.45
N ARG A 148 7.43 -0.05 15.18
CA ARG A 148 6.53 -1.12 14.75
C ARG A 148 7.22 -2.25 13.99
N LEU A 149 8.56 -2.28 13.99
CA LEU A 149 9.35 -3.24 13.22
C LEU A 149 9.09 -4.69 13.64
N GLY A 150 8.84 -4.96 14.92
CA GLY A 150 8.50 -6.31 15.40
C GLY A 150 7.21 -6.83 14.76
N ILE A 151 6.18 -5.98 14.67
CA ILE A 151 4.90 -6.31 14.02
C ILE A 151 5.13 -6.53 12.52
N ALA A 152 5.85 -5.61 11.86
CA ALA A 152 6.15 -5.70 10.44
C ALA A 152 6.93 -6.98 10.09
N ARG A 153 7.95 -7.35 10.88
CA ARG A 153 8.76 -8.56 10.66
C ARG A 153 7.93 -9.84 10.83
N LYS A 154 7.06 -9.90 11.84
CA LYS A 154 6.16 -11.05 12.04
C LYS A 154 5.20 -11.19 10.87
N ALA A 155 4.61 -10.10 10.40
CA ALA A 155 3.75 -10.10 9.23
C ALA A 155 4.53 -10.48 7.95
N ARG A 156 5.75 -9.98 7.77
CA ARG A 156 6.63 -10.32 6.63
C ARG A 156 6.89 -11.82 6.50
N GLN A 157 7.10 -12.54 7.61
CA GLN A 157 7.32 -13.99 7.56
C GLN A 157 6.11 -14.72 6.96
N LYS A 158 4.89 -14.28 7.29
CA LYS A 158 3.67 -14.79 6.68
C LYS A 158 3.64 -14.50 5.18
N GLU A 159 3.93 -13.26 4.79
CA GLU A 159 3.91 -12.87 3.37
C GLU A 159 4.96 -13.62 2.54
N ILE A 160 6.17 -13.83 3.06
CA ILE A 160 7.19 -14.66 2.38
C ILE A 160 6.67 -16.09 2.12
N LYS A 161 5.98 -16.69 3.10
CA LYS A 161 5.47 -18.06 3.00
C LYS A 161 4.28 -18.20 2.05
N GLU A 162 3.39 -17.21 2.04
CA GLU A 162 2.09 -17.31 1.34
C GLU A 162 2.11 -16.67 -0.06
N SER A 163 3.13 -15.90 -0.40
CA SER A 163 3.25 -15.25 -1.71
C SER A 163 3.51 -16.26 -2.81
N ARG A 164 2.75 -16.13 -3.91
CA ARG A 164 2.85 -16.93 -5.13
C ARG A 164 3.30 -16.11 -6.34
N VAL A 165 3.04 -14.81 -6.32
CA VAL A 165 3.42 -13.85 -7.37
C VAL A 165 4.58 -12.99 -6.88
N SER A 166 5.58 -12.74 -7.74
CA SER A 166 6.72 -11.87 -7.40
C SER A 166 6.32 -10.40 -7.35
N ASP A 167 7.11 -9.57 -6.67
CA ASP A 167 6.84 -8.13 -6.60
C ASP A 167 7.00 -7.48 -7.99
N GLU A 168 7.98 -7.93 -8.76
CA GLU A 168 8.24 -7.51 -10.13
C GLU A 168 7.05 -7.78 -11.05
N ALA A 169 6.44 -8.97 -10.97
CA ALA A 169 5.29 -9.32 -11.79
C ALA A 169 4.09 -8.39 -11.50
N ILE A 170 3.86 -8.05 -10.23
CA ILE A 170 2.81 -7.12 -9.84
C ILE A 170 3.09 -5.73 -10.43
N PHE A 171 4.31 -5.20 -10.27
CA PHE A 171 4.63 -3.86 -10.80
C PHE A 171 4.68 -3.82 -12.33
N SER A 172 5.04 -4.91 -13.01
CA SER A 172 5.03 -4.96 -14.48
C SER A 172 3.64 -4.90 -15.09
N GLY A 173 2.59 -5.27 -14.34
CA GLY A 173 1.20 -5.20 -14.81
C GLY A 173 0.66 -3.78 -14.96
N PHE A 174 1.39 -2.76 -14.49
CA PHE A 174 0.95 -1.36 -14.49
C PHE A 174 1.94 -0.40 -15.17
N ASN A 175 2.96 -0.93 -15.85
CA ASN A 175 3.97 -0.16 -16.58
C ASN A 175 3.50 0.26 -17.98
#